data_AF-A0A6P4E457-F1
#
_entry.id   AF-A0A6P4E457-F1
#
_cell.length_a   1.000
_cell.length_b   1.000
_cell.length_c   1.000
_cell.angle_alpha   90.00
_cell.angle_beta   90.00
_cell.angle_gamma   90.00
#
_symmetry.space_group_name_H-M   'P 1'
#
loop_
_entity.id
_entity.type
_entity.pdbx_description
1 polymer ?
#
loop_
_entity_poly.entity_id
_entity_poly.type
_entity_poly.pdbx_seq_one_letter_code
_entity_poly.pdbx_strand_id
1 'polypeptide(L)'
;LLIDRIQSDANLSKAFATTYLSKVFECLSLKEIFKNERCTLAALHAIKRCLKYYPKVIKSGTTSIEKLLIILIDSTNIDVVCQTGECWLLLQNIRGNSNNENSNIKTVWKDFQLSLLNNINCIINKTLLLPEEIIDSPSKANNFGLSTLELVKDPFERALHIFGRICNLIEYFKIALGKPYVMKKYICTHQILGLIHKGLNLHVNQRNNIRMDQVYFRTILPEMHIKLLELLEILIDICHAHLRMDFRLILNILMDALERTKSMLSEANRNQV
;
A
#
# COMPACT_ATOMS: atom_id res chain seq x y z
N LEU A 1 17.85 -9.87 15.71
CA LEU A 1 18.88 -10.58 16.51
C LEU A 1 18.90 -10.11 17.96
N LEU A 2 19.26 -8.86 18.28
CA LEU A 2 19.29 -8.41 19.69
C LEU A 2 17.91 -8.39 20.36
N ILE A 3 16.89 -7.81 19.70
CA ILE A 3 15.52 -7.77 20.24
C ILE A 3 14.97 -9.19 20.46
N ASP A 4 15.30 -10.15 19.58
CA ASP A 4 14.87 -11.54 19.72
C ASP A 4 15.49 -12.19 20.96
N ARG A 5 16.77 -11.91 21.25
CA ARG A 5 17.46 -12.37 22.47
C ARG A 5 16.93 -11.69 23.73
N ILE A 6 16.63 -10.40 23.67
CA ILE A 6 15.99 -9.67 24.78
C ILE A 6 14.64 -10.29 25.09
N GLN A 7 13.86 -10.66 24.06
CA GLN A 7 12.54 -11.24 24.23
C GLN A 7 12.56 -12.64 24.88
N SER A 8 13.64 -13.42 24.70
CA SER A 8 13.73 -14.76 25.32
C SER A 8 13.92 -14.75 26.84
N ASP A 9 14.35 -13.63 27.42
CA ASP A 9 14.45 -13.46 28.87
C ASP A 9 13.30 -12.57 29.37
N ALA A 10 12.43 -13.12 30.24
CA ALA A 10 11.23 -12.42 30.68
C ALA A 10 11.52 -11.14 31.49
N ASN A 11 12.58 -11.13 32.31
CA ASN A 11 12.94 -9.98 33.13
C ASN A 11 13.56 -8.88 32.28
N LEU A 12 14.46 -9.27 31.37
CA LEU A 12 15.10 -8.35 30.44
C LEU A 12 14.08 -7.77 29.43
N SER A 13 13.17 -8.60 28.92
CA SER A 13 12.06 -8.20 28.04
C SER A 13 11.16 -7.17 28.73
N LYS A 14 10.78 -7.40 30.00
CA LYS A 14 10.00 -6.45 30.78
C LYS A 14 10.73 -5.13 30.97
N ALA A 15 12.00 -5.16 31.38
CA ALA A 15 12.82 -3.96 31.57
C ALA A 15 13.03 -3.18 30.27
N PHE A 16 13.29 -3.89 29.16
CA PHE A 16 13.38 -3.32 27.83
C PHE A 16 12.10 -2.57 27.44
N ALA A 17 10.96 -3.25 27.60
CA ALA A 17 9.66 -2.70 27.25
C ALA A 17 9.35 -1.43 28.06
N THR A 18 9.62 -1.41 29.37
CA THR A 18 9.26 -0.28 30.24
C THR A 18 10.23 0.90 30.15
N THR A 19 11.52 0.64 29.90
CA THR A 19 12.57 1.65 30.14
C THR A 19 13.28 2.11 28.87
N TYR A 20 13.41 1.23 27.87
CA TYR A 20 14.28 1.48 26.72
C TYR A 20 13.53 1.59 25.39
N LEU A 21 12.34 0.99 25.29
CA LEU A 21 11.58 0.94 24.05
C LEU A 21 11.24 2.33 23.48
N SER A 22 10.91 3.30 24.34
CA SER A 22 10.64 4.68 23.91
C SER A 22 11.86 5.35 23.28
N LYS A 23 13.04 5.20 23.91
CA LYS A 23 14.32 5.70 23.39
C LYS A 23 14.70 5.06 22.07
N VAL A 24 14.42 3.76 21.91
CA VAL A 24 14.62 3.08 20.63
C VAL A 24 13.80 3.75 19.53
N PHE A 25 12.51 4.04 19.75
CA PHE A 25 11.69 4.74 18.75
C PHE A 25 12.13 6.18 18.50
N GLU A 26 12.62 6.88 19.52
CA GLU A 26 13.21 8.21 19.37
C GLU A 26 14.43 8.16 18.43
N CYS A 27 15.36 7.23 18.67
CA CYS A 27 16.51 7.03 17.79
C CYS A 27 16.09 6.63 16.37
N LEU A 28 15.11 5.72 16.24
CA LEU A 28 14.61 5.27 14.93
C LEU A 28 13.85 6.36 14.18
N SER A 29 13.46 7.46 14.84
CA SER A 29 12.79 8.59 14.19
C SER A 29 13.78 9.60 13.57
N LEU A 30 15.09 9.39 13.73
CA LEU A 30 16.12 10.27 13.19
C LEU A 30 16.19 10.18 11.66
N LYS A 31 16.05 11.33 10.99
CA LYS A 31 16.01 11.40 9.53
C LYS A 31 17.30 10.91 8.87
N GLU A 32 18.45 10.99 9.55
CA GLU A 32 19.73 10.51 9.00
C GLU A 32 19.72 9.01 8.70
N ILE A 33 18.98 8.22 9.48
CA ILE A 33 18.88 6.77 9.29
C ILE A 33 18.36 6.45 7.89
N PHE A 34 17.41 7.24 7.40
CA PHE A 34 16.71 6.99 6.13
C PHE A 34 17.48 7.45 4.90
N LYS A 35 18.65 8.08 5.08
CA LYS A 35 19.56 8.44 3.97
C LYS A 35 20.34 7.23 3.45
N ASN A 36 20.43 6.15 4.22
CA ASN A 36 21.18 4.95 3.85
C ASN A 36 20.24 3.73 3.87
N GLU A 37 20.13 3.04 2.74
CA GLU A 37 19.19 1.92 2.58
C GLU A 37 19.42 0.78 3.59
N ARG A 38 20.68 0.45 3.91
CA ARG A 38 20.99 -0.60 4.89
C ARG A 38 20.53 -0.19 6.29
N CYS A 39 20.73 1.07 6.65
CA CYS A 39 20.24 1.62 7.91
C CYS A 39 18.71 1.67 7.95
N THR A 40 18.05 2.05 6.86
CA THR A 40 16.59 2.00 6.70
C THR A 40 16.05 0.60 6.92
N LEU A 41 16.64 -0.42 6.28
CA LEU A 41 16.21 -1.81 6.43
C LEU A 41 16.43 -2.32 7.86
N ALA A 42 17.59 -2.00 8.46
CA ALA A 42 17.85 -2.35 9.86
C ALA A 42 16.82 -1.71 10.81
N ALA A 43 16.47 -0.44 10.57
CA ALA A 43 15.46 0.28 11.33
C ALA A 43 14.08 -0.36 11.17
N LEU A 44 13.65 -0.64 9.94
CA LEU A 44 12.36 -1.31 9.67
C LEU A 44 12.30 -2.70 10.32
N HIS A 45 13.38 -3.48 10.25
CA HIS A 45 13.45 -4.76 10.95
C HIS A 45 13.34 -4.59 12.48
N ALA A 46 13.99 -3.58 13.06
CA ALA A 46 13.87 -3.29 14.48
C ALA A 46 12.42 -2.92 14.85
N ILE A 47 11.79 -2.03 14.09
CA ILE A 47 10.38 -1.63 14.25
C ILE A 47 9.47 -2.86 14.18
N LYS A 48 9.62 -3.68 13.13
CA LYS A 48 8.86 -4.92 12.94
C LYS A 48 8.95 -5.84 14.16
N ARG A 49 10.15 -6.04 14.70
CA ARG A 49 10.37 -6.88 15.90
C ARG A 49 9.72 -6.25 17.13
N CYS A 50 9.85 -4.94 17.31
CA CYS A 50 9.20 -4.22 18.41
C CYS A 50 7.68 -4.35 18.34
N LEU A 51 7.07 -4.11 17.17
CA LEU A 51 5.62 -4.24 16.94
C LEU A 51 5.12 -5.66 17.24
N LYS A 52 5.91 -6.67 16.89
CA LYS A 52 5.58 -8.08 17.13
C LYS A 52 5.62 -8.45 18.61
N TYR A 53 6.66 -8.05 19.34
CA TYR A 53 6.92 -8.53 20.70
C TYR A 53 6.36 -7.63 21.81
N TYR A 54 6.23 -6.33 21.55
CA TYR A 54 5.81 -5.34 22.56
C TYR A 54 4.55 -4.54 22.18
N PRO A 55 3.48 -5.17 21.64
CA PRO A 55 2.33 -4.46 21.09
C PRO A 55 1.60 -3.58 22.12
N LYS A 56 1.56 -3.99 23.40
CA LYS A 56 0.85 -3.26 24.46
C LYS A 56 1.49 -1.92 24.79
N VAL A 57 2.82 -1.86 24.82
CA VAL A 57 3.57 -0.65 25.19
C VAL A 57 3.60 0.34 24.02
N ILE A 58 3.59 -0.16 22.79
CA ILE A 58 3.70 0.67 21.57
C ILE A 58 2.44 1.49 21.29
N LYS A 59 1.29 1.16 21.90
CA LYS A 59 0.02 1.87 21.65
C LYS A 59 0.14 3.40 21.71
N SER A 60 0.93 3.94 22.64
CA SER A 60 1.17 5.39 22.79
C SER A 60 2.15 5.98 21.75
N GLY A 61 3.01 5.16 21.13
CA GLY A 61 4.03 5.58 20.15
C GLY A 61 3.65 5.36 18.68
N THR A 62 2.43 4.86 18.40
CA THR A 62 2.02 4.49 17.03
C THR A 62 2.13 5.65 16.03
N THR A 63 1.82 6.88 16.44
CA THR A 63 1.88 8.06 15.56
C THR A 63 3.29 8.37 15.05
N SER A 64 4.34 8.14 15.85
CA SER A 64 5.73 8.36 15.41
C SER A 64 6.14 7.34 14.36
N ILE A 65 5.71 6.08 14.53
CA ILE A 65 5.94 5.01 13.57
C ILE A 65 5.20 5.31 12.26
N GLU A 66 3.96 5.79 12.31
CA GLU A 66 3.23 6.20 11.10
C GLU A 66 3.94 7.30 10.32
N LYS A 67 4.37 8.36 11.01
CA LYS A 67 5.10 9.46 10.38
C LYS A 67 6.35 8.95 9.66
N LEU A 68 7.06 8.01 10.27
CA LEU A 68 8.21 7.34 9.67
C LEU A 68 7.83 6.53 8.44
N LEU A 69 6.80 5.68 8.53
CA LEU A 69 6.36 4.86 7.41
C LEU A 69 5.80 5.69 6.24
N ILE A 70 5.22 6.86 6.52
CA ILE A 70 4.80 7.84 5.50
C ILE A 70 6.01 8.38 4.74
N ILE A 71 7.14 8.65 5.39
CA ILE A 71 8.37 9.13 4.72
C ILE A 71 8.88 8.08 3.71
N LEU A 72 8.66 6.79 3.98
CA LEU A 72 9.15 5.68 3.16
C LEU A 72 8.17 5.26 2.05
N ILE A 73 7.01 5.91 1.94
CA ILE A 73 5.97 5.52 0.97
C ILE A 73 6.42 5.63 -0.48
N ASP A 74 7.29 6.59 -0.77
CA ASP A 74 7.80 6.90 -2.10
C ASP A 74 9.19 6.26 -2.33
N SER A 75 9.57 5.25 -1.54
CA SER A 75 10.85 4.54 -1.72
C SER A 75 10.88 3.78 -3.03
N THR A 76 12.02 3.82 -3.73
CA THR A 76 12.28 3.05 -4.95
C THR A 76 12.91 1.68 -4.68
N ASN A 77 13.32 1.41 -3.44
CA ASN A 77 13.94 0.16 -3.06
C ASN A 77 12.88 -0.88 -2.68
N ILE A 78 12.81 -1.98 -3.44
CA ILE A 78 11.79 -3.03 -3.29
C ILE A 78 11.80 -3.65 -1.88
N ASP A 79 12.98 -3.86 -1.29
CA ASP A 79 13.09 -4.42 0.07
C ASP A 79 12.54 -3.45 1.12
N VAL A 80 12.84 -2.15 0.96
CA VAL A 80 12.31 -1.10 1.84
C VAL A 80 10.80 -1.03 1.73
N VAL A 81 10.24 -1.07 0.52
CA VAL A 81 8.79 -1.11 0.28
C VAL A 81 8.18 -2.34 0.98
N CYS A 82 8.73 -3.53 0.76
CA CYS A 82 8.24 -4.76 1.38
C CYS A 82 8.25 -4.69 2.92
N GLN A 83 9.37 -4.26 3.52
CA GLN A 83 9.47 -4.13 4.98
C GLN A 83 8.56 -3.03 5.55
N THR A 84 8.35 -1.94 4.80
CA THR A 84 7.44 -0.85 5.17
C THR A 84 5.99 -1.33 5.18
N GLY A 85 5.58 -2.08 4.15
CA GLY A 85 4.25 -2.70 4.08
C GLY A 85 3.98 -3.67 5.23
N GLU A 86 4.96 -4.49 5.59
CA GLU A 86 4.84 -5.38 6.76
C GLU A 86 4.73 -4.60 8.09
N CYS A 87 5.45 -3.48 8.23
CA CYS A 87 5.32 -2.62 9.41
C CYS A 87 3.94 -1.96 9.49
N TRP A 88 3.41 -1.44 8.37
CA TRP A 88 2.05 -0.91 8.29
C TRP A 88 1.02 -1.94 8.75
N LEU A 89 1.16 -3.17 8.27
CA LEU A 89 0.27 -4.26 8.63
C LEU A 89 0.29 -4.57 10.14
N LEU A 90 1.48 -4.72 10.72
CA LEU A 90 1.64 -5.01 12.15
C LEU A 90 1.10 -3.88 13.02
N LEU A 91 1.22 -2.63 12.57
CA LEU A 91 0.70 -1.46 13.28
C LEU A 91 -0.83 -1.52 13.44
N GLN A 92 -1.55 -1.97 12.39
CA GLN A 92 -3.00 -2.11 12.47
C GLN A 92 -3.44 -3.20 13.45
N ASN A 93 -2.66 -4.29 13.55
CA ASN A 93 -2.94 -5.35 14.50
C ASN A 93 -2.82 -4.88 15.96
N ILE A 94 -1.99 -3.87 16.24
CA ILE A 94 -1.82 -3.29 17.58
C ILE A 94 -3.01 -2.40 17.97
N ARG A 95 -3.52 -1.62 17.02
CA ARG A 95 -4.63 -0.66 17.23
C ARG A 95 -5.95 -1.34 17.57
N GLY A 96 -6.22 -2.49 16.96
CA GLY A 96 -7.45 -3.24 17.20
C GLY A 96 -7.52 -3.91 18.58
N ASN A 97 -6.41 -4.09 19.29
CA ASN A 97 -6.33 -4.89 20.50
C ASN A 97 -6.78 -4.16 21.78
N SER A 98 -7.90 -3.42 21.75
CA SER A 98 -8.52 -2.85 22.95
C SER A 98 -9.51 -3.84 23.57
N ASN A 99 -9.78 -3.72 24.88
CA ASN A 99 -10.54 -4.67 25.71
C ASN A 99 -11.97 -5.03 25.21
N ASN A 100 -12.45 -4.41 24.12
CA ASN A 100 -13.65 -4.82 23.37
C ASN A 100 -13.20 -5.47 22.05
N GLU A 101 -12.68 -6.69 22.15
CA GLU A 101 -11.65 -7.23 21.24
C GLU A 101 -12.13 -7.56 19.80
N ASN A 102 -13.39 -7.91 19.57
CA ASN A 102 -13.80 -8.39 18.23
C ASN A 102 -14.43 -7.34 17.30
N SER A 103 -15.14 -6.34 17.82
CA SER A 103 -15.76 -5.30 17.00
C SER A 103 -14.75 -4.26 16.54
N ASN A 104 -13.82 -3.87 17.43
CA ASN A 104 -12.83 -2.85 17.12
C ASN A 104 -11.78 -3.32 16.09
N ILE A 105 -11.33 -4.58 16.15
CA ILE A 105 -10.36 -5.14 15.19
C ILE A 105 -10.94 -5.17 13.77
N LYS A 106 -12.20 -5.58 13.61
CA LYS A 106 -12.86 -5.62 12.30
C LYS A 106 -12.96 -4.22 11.69
N THR A 107 -13.30 -3.23 12.50
CA THR A 107 -13.39 -1.82 12.06
C THR A 107 -12.02 -1.28 11.69
N VAL A 108 -11.00 -1.44 12.55
CA VAL A 108 -9.62 -0.98 12.26
C VAL A 108 -9.07 -1.61 10.98
N TRP A 109 -9.31 -2.90 10.78
CA TRP A 109 -8.88 -3.58 9.56
C TRP A 109 -9.62 -3.11 8.31
N LYS A 110 -10.93 -2.91 8.42
CA LYS A 110 -11.76 -2.36 7.35
C LYS A 110 -11.30 -0.94 6.99
N ASP A 111 -11.05 -0.10 7.99
CA ASP A 111 -10.61 1.28 7.80
C ASP A 111 -9.24 1.34 7.14
N PHE A 112 -8.32 0.46 7.50
CA PHE A 112 -7.02 0.35 6.85
C PHE A 112 -7.14 -0.01 5.35
N GLN A 113 -7.92 -1.04 5.02
CA GLN A 113 -8.15 -1.45 3.63
C GLN A 113 -8.79 -0.31 2.83
N LEU A 114 -9.85 0.30 3.37
CA LEU A 114 -10.54 1.41 2.73
C LEU A 114 -9.62 2.62 2.59
N SER A 115 -8.71 2.85 3.54
CA SER A 115 -7.73 3.93 3.45
C SER A 115 -6.74 3.69 2.30
N LEU A 116 -6.19 2.48 2.16
CA LEU A 116 -5.33 2.13 1.01
C LEU A 116 -6.08 2.31 -0.31
N LEU A 117 -7.29 1.74 -0.42
CA LEU A 117 -8.15 1.86 -1.59
C LEU A 117 -8.44 3.32 -1.96
N ASN A 118 -8.82 4.14 -0.98
CA ASN A 118 -9.16 5.54 -1.20
C ASN A 118 -7.94 6.36 -1.61
N ASN A 119 -6.75 6.08 -1.05
CA ASN A 119 -5.54 6.78 -1.46
C ASN A 119 -5.14 6.43 -2.89
N ILE A 120 -5.18 5.14 -3.27
CA ILE A 120 -4.89 4.73 -4.65
C ILE A 120 -5.89 5.37 -5.61
N ASN A 121 -7.20 5.25 -5.33
CA ASN A 121 -8.24 5.85 -6.16
C ASN A 121 -8.12 7.38 -6.26
N CYS A 122 -7.77 8.06 -5.16
CA CYS A 122 -7.60 9.51 -5.16
C CYS A 122 -6.42 9.93 -6.03
N ILE A 123 -5.28 9.23 -5.94
CA ILE A 123 -4.12 9.51 -6.78
C ILE A 123 -4.48 9.26 -8.25
N ILE A 124 -5.09 8.11 -8.58
CA ILE A 124 -5.55 7.79 -9.94
C ILE A 124 -6.49 8.89 -10.47
N ASN A 125 -7.52 9.26 -9.73
CA ASN A 125 -8.49 10.26 -10.17
C ASN A 125 -7.85 11.64 -10.41
N LYS A 126 -6.97 12.08 -9.50
CA LYS A 126 -6.33 13.39 -9.61
C LYS A 126 -5.31 13.49 -10.75
N THR A 127 -4.71 12.36 -11.15
CA THR A 127 -3.55 12.34 -12.05
C THR A 127 -3.89 11.82 -13.44
N LEU A 128 -4.86 10.91 -13.56
CA LEU A 128 -5.18 10.21 -14.80
C LEU A 128 -6.60 10.51 -15.33
N LEU A 129 -7.53 10.98 -14.49
CA LEU A 129 -8.88 11.37 -14.92
C LEU A 129 -9.00 12.91 -14.99
N LEU A 130 -9.81 13.41 -15.93
CA LEU A 130 -10.03 14.85 -16.08
C LEU A 130 -10.80 15.44 -14.87
N PRO A 131 -10.65 16.74 -14.57
CA PRO A 131 -11.39 17.42 -13.51
C PRO A 131 -12.93 17.33 -13.61
N GLU A 132 -13.47 17.04 -14.79
CA GLU A 132 -14.91 16.94 -15.03
C GLU A 132 -15.54 15.64 -14.51
N GLU A 133 -14.74 14.60 -14.20
CA GLU A 133 -15.19 13.33 -13.61
C GLU A 133 -14.94 13.23 -12.09
N ILE A 134 -14.66 14.36 -11.42
CA ILE A 134 -14.54 14.41 -9.96
C ILE A 134 -15.96 14.33 -9.37
N ILE A 135 -16.55 13.14 -9.42
CA ILE A 135 -17.69 12.78 -8.59
C ILE A 135 -17.16 12.77 -7.15
N ASP A 136 -17.73 13.66 -6.33
CA ASP A 136 -17.44 13.84 -4.90
C ASP A 136 -16.97 12.53 -4.24
N SER A 137 -15.66 12.39 -4.05
CA SER A 137 -15.15 11.25 -3.29
C SER A 137 -15.39 11.56 -1.81
N PRO A 138 -16.23 10.79 -1.10
CA PRO A 138 -16.39 10.99 0.33
C PRO A 138 -15.13 10.46 1.02
N SER A 139 -14.69 11.20 2.04
CA SER A 139 -13.68 10.87 3.05
C SER A 139 -12.23 11.31 2.78
N LYS A 140 -11.71 12.06 3.77
CA LYS A 140 -10.34 12.55 3.89
C LYS A 140 -9.31 11.42 3.74
N ALA A 141 -8.65 11.34 2.59
CA ALA A 141 -7.46 10.51 2.39
C ALA A 141 -6.28 11.10 3.20
N ASN A 142 -6.21 10.83 4.51
CA ASN A 142 -5.24 11.46 5.41
C ASN A 142 -4.13 10.52 5.93
N ASN A 143 -4.25 9.19 5.80
CA ASN A 143 -3.32 8.28 6.47
C ASN A 143 -2.01 8.00 5.70
N PHE A 144 -1.99 8.28 4.40
CA PHE A 144 -0.83 8.01 3.55
C PHE A 144 -0.22 9.28 2.94
N GLY A 145 -0.44 10.46 3.53
CA GLY A 145 0.32 11.67 3.22
C GLY A 145 0.18 12.24 1.80
N LEU A 146 -1.05 12.28 1.27
CA LEU A 146 -1.35 12.70 -0.13
C LEU A 146 -0.75 14.06 -0.54
N SER A 147 -0.46 14.94 0.42
CA SER A 147 0.07 16.30 0.19
C SER A 147 1.53 16.35 -0.30
N THR A 148 2.30 15.27 -0.27
CA THR A 148 3.71 15.30 -0.74
C THR A 148 3.87 15.22 -2.26
N LEU A 149 2.82 14.87 -2.99
CA LEU A 149 2.86 14.64 -4.45
C LEU A 149 2.97 15.92 -5.31
N GLU A 150 2.64 17.09 -4.75
CA GLU A 150 2.51 18.35 -5.51
C GLU A 150 3.82 19.14 -5.67
N LEU A 151 4.94 18.65 -5.12
CA LEU A 151 6.21 19.40 -5.03
C LEU A 151 7.17 19.21 -6.21
N VAL A 152 6.93 18.23 -7.10
CA VAL A 152 7.86 17.89 -8.20
C VAL A 152 7.54 18.68 -9.48
N LYS A 153 8.47 19.56 -9.86
CA LYS A 153 8.32 20.45 -11.04
C LYS A 153 8.45 19.70 -12.35
N ASP A 154 9.43 18.80 -12.46
CA ASP A 154 9.68 18.05 -13.69
C ASP A 154 8.52 17.07 -13.98
N PRO A 155 7.93 17.09 -15.19
CA PRO A 155 6.80 16.21 -15.53
C PRO A 155 7.14 14.72 -15.53
N PHE A 156 8.36 14.34 -15.89
CA PHE A 156 8.79 12.94 -15.93
C PHE A 156 9.02 12.40 -14.51
N GLU A 157 9.78 13.13 -13.69
CA GLU A 157 10.01 12.78 -12.29
C GLU A 157 8.69 12.75 -11.52
N ARG A 158 7.79 13.70 -11.77
CA ARG A 158 6.45 13.71 -11.16
C ARG A 158 5.66 12.47 -11.57
N ALA A 159 5.72 12.09 -12.85
CA ALA A 159 5.02 10.90 -13.34
C ALA A 159 5.55 9.62 -12.69
N LEU A 160 6.88 9.45 -12.63
CA LEU A 160 7.54 8.35 -11.94
C LEU A 160 7.17 8.29 -10.46
N HIS A 161 7.18 9.44 -9.77
CA HIS A 161 6.87 9.51 -8.35
C HIS A 161 5.41 9.12 -8.06
N ILE A 162 4.46 9.61 -8.86
CA ILE A 162 3.03 9.26 -8.76
C ILE A 162 2.84 7.75 -8.96
N PHE A 163 3.43 7.18 -10.02
CA PHE A 163 3.27 5.77 -10.34
C PHE A 163 3.96 4.85 -9.34
N GLY A 164 5.19 5.19 -8.94
CA GLY A 164 5.93 4.46 -7.91
C GLY A 164 5.12 4.38 -6.62
N ARG A 165 4.51 5.49 -6.20
CA ARG A 165 3.63 5.51 -5.03
C ARG A 165 2.40 4.63 -5.18
N ILE A 166 1.71 4.67 -6.32
CA ILE A 166 0.57 3.79 -6.59
C ILE A 166 1.02 2.33 -6.46
N CYS A 167 2.13 1.96 -7.09
CA CYS A 167 2.66 0.60 -7.05
C CYS A 167 3.04 0.17 -5.62
N ASN A 168 3.68 1.05 -4.85
CA ASN A 168 4.02 0.79 -3.45
C ASN A 168 2.78 0.59 -2.58
N LEU A 169 1.73 1.40 -2.77
CA LEU A 169 0.46 1.22 -2.07
C LEU A 169 -0.25 -0.09 -2.43
N ILE A 170 -0.21 -0.49 -3.70
CA ILE A 170 -0.70 -1.82 -4.14
C ILE A 170 0.11 -2.92 -3.47
N GLU A 171 1.44 -2.79 -3.42
CA GLU A 171 2.32 -3.77 -2.76
C GLU A 171 2.02 -3.88 -1.25
N TYR A 172 1.77 -2.76 -0.57
CA TYR A 172 1.33 -2.78 0.83
C TYR A 172 0.01 -3.51 0.99
N PHE A 173 -0.90 -3.37 0.02
CA PHE A 173 -2.16 -4.07 0.05
C PHE A 173 -1.99 -5.57 -0.20
N LYS A 174 -1.14 -5.97 -1.15
CA LYS A 174 -0.78 -7.37 -1.39
C LYS A 174 -0.21 -8.02 -0.12
N ILE A 175 0.73 -7.36 0.55
CA ILE A 175 1.29 -7.83 1.84
C ILE A 175 0.19 -7.96 2.89
N ALA A 176 -0.70 -6.97 2.94
CA ALA A 176 -1.86 -6.95 3.83
C ALA A 176 -2.93 -8.00 3.49
N LEU A 177 -2.96 -8.59 2.30
CA LEU A 177 -3.87 -9.72 2.02
C LEU A 177 -3.17 -11.07 2.21
N GLY A 178 -1.94 -11.20 1.69
CA GLY A 178 -1.25 -12.49 1.60
C GLY A 178 -0.59 -13.00 2.89
N LYS A 179 -0.35 -12.14 3.90
CA LYS A 179 0.27 -12.60 5.15
C LYS A 179 -0.74 -13.26 6.08
N PRO A 180 -0.38 -14.36 6.77
CA PRO A 180 -1.29 -15.04 7.68
C PRO A 180 -1.63 -14.17 8.89
N TYR A 181 -2.89 -14.23 9.31
CA TYR A 181 -3.41 -13.47 10.43
C TYR A 181 -3.78 -14.38 11.60
N VAL A 182 -3.50 -13.90 12.81
CA VAL A 182 -3.90 -14.57 14.05
C VAL A 182 -5.42 -14.58 14.19
N MET A 183 -6.12 -13.60 13.62
CA MET A 183 -7.57 -13.42 13.73
C MET A 183 -8.25 -13.39 12.35
N LYS A 184 -9.51 -13.84 12.29
CA LYS A 184 -10.35 -13.76 11.08
C LYS A 184 -10.60 -12.30 10.71
N LYS A 185 -10.30 -11.94 9.46
CA LYS A 185 -10.44 -10.58 8.94
C LYS A 185 -11.57 -10.48 7.93
N TYR A 186 -12.27 -9.35 7.94
CA TYR A 186 -13.24 -9.00 6.90
C TYR A 186 -12.49 -8.41 5.71
N ILE A 187 -12.68 -8.98 4.52
CA ILE A 187 -12.06 -8.50 3.28
C ILE A 187 -13.11 -7.79 2.44
N CYS A 188 -12.82 -6.55 2.03
CA CYS A 188 -13.70 -5.72 1.21
C CYS A 188 -13.62 -6.13 -0.27
N THR A 189 -13.97 -7.38 -0.61
CA THR A 189 -13.74 -7.97 -1.95
C THR A 189 -14.28 -7.11 -3.08
N HIS A 190 -15.52 -6.65 -2.96
CA HIS A 190 -16.17 -5.83 -3.98
C HIS A 190 -15.43 -4.52 -4.25
N GLN A 191 -14.98 -3.81 -3.21
CA GLN A 191 -14.23 -2.56 -3.36
C GLN A 191 -12.83 -2.79 -3.94
N ILE A 192 -12.19 -3.91 -3.59
CA ILE A 192 -10.88 -4.30 -4.14
C ILE A 192 -11.02 -4.62 -5.63
N LEU A 193 -12.01 -5.43 -6.01
CA LEU A 193 -12.30 -5.75 -7.40
C LEU A 193 -12.68 -4.50 -8.20
N GLY A 194 -13.42 -3.57 -7.61
CA GLY A 194 -13.73 -2.28 -8.22
C GLY A 194 -12.49 -1.43 -8.51
N LEU A 195 -11.52 -1.38 -7.57
CA LEU A 195 -10.23 -0.73 -7.82
C LEU A 195 -9.46 -1.41 -8.95
N ILE A 196 -9.38 -2.75 -8.93
CA ILE A 196 -8.66 -3.54 -9.94
C ILE A 196 -9.27 -3.30 -11.33
N HIS A 197 -10.59 -3.44 -11.45
CA HIS A 197 -11.30 -3.22 -12.70
C HIS A 197 -11.06 -1.81 -13.24
N LYS A 198 -11.27 -0.80 -12.39
CA LYS A 198 -11.03 0.60 -12.75
C LYS A 198 -9.59 0.84 -13.18
N GLY A 199 -8.62 0.34 -12.40
CA GLY A 199 -7.20 0.54 -12.65
C GLY A 199 -6.74 -0.10 -13.96
N LEU A 200 -7.24 -1.29 -14.29
CA LEU A 200 -6.94 -1.97 -15.55
C LEU A 200 -7.63 -1.32 -16.77
N ASN A 201 -8.71 -0.58 -16.54
CA ASN A 201 -9.43 0.18 -17.57
C ASN A 201 -8.85 1.60 -17.77
N LEU A 202 -7.78 1.97 -17.06
CA LEU A 202 -7.17 3.29 -17.23
C LEU A 202 -6.52 3.38 -18.60
N HIS A 203 -6.84 4.46 -19.31
CA HIS A 203 -6.26 4.77 -20.61
C HIS A 203 -5.89 6.24 -20.67
N VAL A 204 -4.70 6.53 -21.19
CA VAL A 204 -4.30 7.90 -21.51
C VAL A 204 -5.01 8.30 -22.80
N ASN A 205 -6.16 8.98 -22.67
CA ASN A 205 -6.91 9.48 -23.82
C ASN A 205 -6.08 10.47 -24.65
N GLN A 206 -6.04 10.30 -25.97
CA GLN A 206 -5.37 11.21 -26.93
C GLN A 206 -6.21 12.46 -27.21
N ARG A 207 -6.75 13.14 -26.19
CA ARG A 207 -7.40 14.44 -26.42
C ARG A 207 -6.36 15.56 -26.44
N ASN A 208 -6.65 16.59 -27.24
CA ASN A 208 -5.76 17.65 -27.75
C ASN A 208 -4.94 18.49 -26.75
N ASN A 209 -4.98 18.19 -25.44
CA ASN A 209 -4.19 18.84 -24.40
C ASN A 209 -3.47 17.78 -23.53
N ILE A 210 -2.64 16.96 -24.17
CA ILE A 210 -1.83 15.96 -23.47
C ILE A 210 -0.78 16.69 -22.64
N ARG A 211 -0.90 16.64 -21.31
CA ARG A 211 0.19 17.10 -20.42
C ARG A 211 1.36 16.11 -20.57
N MET A 212 2.60 16.59 -20.55
CA MET A 212 3.78 15.73 -20.78
C MET A 212 3.88 14.54 -19.81
N ASP A 213 3.37 14.68 -18.58
CA ASP A 213 3.25 13.57 -17.61
C ASP A 213 2.35 12.43 -18.13
N GLN A 214 1.31 12.73 -18.89
CA GLN A 214 0.42 11.73 -19.50
C GLN A 214 1.10 10.87 -20.56
N VAL A 215 2.07 11.42 -21.29
CA VAL A 215 2.87 10.63 -22.24
C VAL A 215 3.72 9.60 -21.49
N TYR A 216 4.36 10.01 -20.40
CA TYR A 216 5.17 9.11 -19.57
C TYR A 216 4.31 8.05 -18.86
N PHE A 217 3.09 8.41 -18.46
CA PHE A 217 2.14 7.45 -17.89
C PHE A 217 1.86 6.27 -18.81
N ARG A 218 1.82 6.45 -20.14
CA ARG A 218 1.66 5.32 -21.07
C ARG A 218 2.77 4.27 -20.95
N THR A 219 3.98 4.70 -20.59
CA THR A 219 5.15 3.81 -20.50
C THR A 219 5.14 3.01 -19.18
N ILE A 220 4.62 3.61 -18.10
CA ILE A 220 4.64 3.03 -16.75
C ILE A 220 3.33 2.27 -16.43
N LEU A 221 2.25 2.57 -17.15
CA LEU A 221 0.95 1.92 -16.99
C LEU A 221 0.96 0.38 -17.03
N PRO A 222 1.73 -0.29 -17.90
CA PRO A 222 1.81 -1.74 -17.91
C PRO A 222 2.29 -2.33 -16.57
N GLU A 223 3.25 -1.68 -15.90
CA GLU A 223 3.75 -2.14 -14.61
C GLU A 223 2.66 -2.06 -13.53
N MET A 224 1.88 -0.98 -13.52
CA MET A 224 0.73 -0.84 -12.63
C MET A 224 -0.33 -1.93 -12.91
N HIS A 225 -0.60 -2.23 -14.19
CA HIS A 225 -1.54 -3.31 -14.55
C HIS A 225 -1.06 -4.67 -14.05
N ILE A 226 0.24 -4.98 -14.16
CA ILE A 226 0.83 -6.20 -13.60
C ILE A 226 0.59 -6.26 -12.09
N LYS A 227 0.88 -5.16 -11.36
CA LYS A 227 0.65 -5.10 -9.91
C LYS A 227 -0.82 -5.30 -9.51
N LEU A 228 -1.76 -4.80 -10.31
CA LEU A 228 -3.20 -5.01 -10.08
C LEU A 228 -3.63 -6.44 -10.36
N LEU A 229 -3.06 -7.10 -11.36
CA LEU A 229 -3.30 -8.52 -11.64
C LEU A 229 -2.69 -9.42 -10.55
N GLU A 230 -1.48 -9.11 -10.06
CA GLU A 230 -0.89 -9.80 -8.89
C GLU A 230 -1.78 -9.64 -7.64
N LEU A 231 -2.40 -8.46 -7.46
CA LEU A 231 -3.37 -8.24 -6.37
C LEU A 231 -4.64 -9.08 -6.56
N LEU A 232 -5.12 -9.22 -7.79
CA LEU A 232 -6.27 -10.07 -8.13
C LEU A 232 -5.98 -11.54 -7.82
N GLU A 233 -4.82 -12.03 -8.22
CA GLU A 233 -4.34 -13.39 -7.93
C GLU A 233 -4.34 -13.65 -6.42
N ILE A 234 -3.70 -12.78 -5.63
CA ILE A 234 -3.66 -12.90 -4.16
C ILE A 234 -5.08 -12.87 -3.56
N LEU A 235 -5.98 -12.05 -4.10
CA LEU A 235 -7.37 -12.00 -3.62
C LEU A 235 -8.09 -13.33 -3.88
N ILE A 236 -7.90 -13.92 -5.07
CA ILE A 236 -8.47 -15.21 -5.45
C ILE A 236 -7.94 -16.33 -4.55
N ASP A 237 -6.63 -16.35 -4.33
CA ASP A 237 -5.96 -17.34 -3.50
C ASP A 237 -6.37 -17.25 -2.03
N ILE A 238 -6.59 -16.05 -1.50
CA ILE A 238 -6.97 -15.90 -0.08
C ILE A 238 -8.46 -16.14 0.15
N CYS A 239 -9.32 -15.67 -0.74
CA CYS A 239 -10.77 -15.71 -0.52
C CYS A 239 -11.44 -16.97 -1.08
N HIS A 240 -10.86 -17.64 -2.08
CA HIS A 240 -11.39 -18.86 -2.70
C HIS A 240 -12.92 -18.85 -2.87
N ALA A 241 -13.64 -19.75 -2.19
CA ALA A 241 -15.09 -19.90 -2.28
C ALA A 241 -15.88 -18.66 -1.84
N HIS A 242 -15.28 -17.76 -1.05
CA HIS A 242 -15.94 -16.51 -0.66
C HIS A 242 -16.13 -15.54 -1.83
N LEU A 243 -15.41 -15.72 -2.94
CA LEU A 243 -15.58 -14.93 -4.17
C LEU A 243 -16.68 -15.46 -5.08
N ARG A 244 -17.43 -16.49 -4.68
CA ARG A 244 -18.48 -17.08 -5.52
C ARG A 244 -19.53 -16.06 -5.95
N MET A 245 -19.83 -15.04 -5.15
CA MET A 245 -20.79 -13.99 -5.54
C MET A 245 -20.18 -12.97 -6.51
N ASP A 246 -18.85 -12.81 -6.49
CA ASP A 246 -18.10 -11.86 -7.31
C ASP A 246 -17.49 -12.51 -8.58
N PHE A 247 -17.74 -13.80 -8.83
CA PHE A 247 -17.06 -14.55 -9.91
C PHE A 247 -17.24 -13.92 -11.29
N ARG A 248 -18.42 -13.39 -11.59
CA ARG A 248 -18.70 -12.72 -12.88
C ARG A 248 -17.86 -11.47 -13.04
N LEU A 249 -17.71 -10.70 -11.96
CA LEU A 249 -16.88 -9.50 -11.98
C LEU A 249 -15.41 -9.87 -12.22
N ILE A 250 -14.92 -10.93 -11.56
CA ILE A 250 -13.56 -11.44 -11.77
C ILE A 250 -13.35 -11.88 -13.24
N LEU A 251 -14.28 -12.66 -13.79
CA LEU A 251 -14.20 -13.09 -15.18
C LEU A 251 -14.22 -11.92 -16.16
N ASN A 252 -15.09 -10.93 -15.93
CA ASN A 252 -15.14 -9.73 -16.75
C ASN A 252 -13.82 -8.95 -16.68
N ILE A 253 -13.25 -8.78 -15.48
CA ILE A 253 -11.93 -8.14 -15.32
C ILE A 253 -10.86 -8.84 -16.16
N LEU A 254 -10.82 -10.17 -16.10
CA LEU A 254 -9.84 -10.98 -16.85
C LEU A 254 -10.07 -10.90 -18.36
N MET A 255 -11.32 -10.99 -18.81
CA MET A 255 -11.68 -10.87 -20.23
C MET A 255 -11.32 -9.50 -20.77
N ASP A 256 -11.70 -8.43 -20.08
CA ASP A 256 -11.38 -7.05 -20.43
C ASP A 256 -9.85 -6.86 -20.53
N ALA A 257 -9.09 -7.44 -19.59
CA ALA A 257 -7.63 -7.38 -19.61
C ALA A 257 -7.03 -8.11 -20.82
N LEU A 258 -7.51 -9.32 -21.14
CA LEU A 258 -7.03 -10.12 -22.27
C LEU A 258 -7.37 -9.47 -23.62
N GLU A 259 -8.60 -8.98 -23.78
CA GLU A 259 -9.03 -8.28 -24.99
C GLU A 259 -8.16 -7.06 -25.27
N ARG A 260 -7.78 -6.32 -24.22
CA ARG A 260 -6.83 -5.20 -24.32
C ARG A 260 -5.44 -5.63 -24.74
N THR A 261 -4.89 -6.69 -24.16
CA THR A 261 -3.56 -7.17 -24.57
C THR A 261 -3.56 -7.54 -26.07
N LYS A 262 -4.66 -8.15 -26.54
CA LYS A 262 -4.85 -8.47 -27.95
C LYS A 262 -4.96 -7.23 -28.84
N SER A 263 -5.72 -6.20 -28.43
CA SER A 263 -5.85 -4.97 -29.22
C SER A 263 -4.52 -4.21 -29.34
N MET A 264 -3.77 -4.10 -28.23
CA MET A 264 -2.43 -3.47 -28.23
C MET A 264 -1.45 -4.20 -29.15
N LEU A 265 -1.45 -5.53 -29.15
CA LEU A 265 -0.64 -6.33 -30.07
C LEU A 265 -1.02 -6.06 -31.54
N SER A 266 -2.31 -5.92 -31.82
CA SER A 266 -2.81 -5.64 -33.17
C SER A 266 -2.45 -4.23 -33.67
N GLU A 267 -2.45 -3.23 -32.78
CA GLU A 267 -2.02 -1.85 -33.09
C GLU A 267 -0.51 -1.77 -33.31
N ALA A 268 0.28 -2.43 -32.46
CA ALA A 268 1.73 -2.47 -32.61
C ALA A 268 2.16 -3.08 -33.96
N ASN A 269 1.48 -4.14 -34.40
CA ASN A 269 1.74 -4.77 -35.69
C ASN A 269 1.35 -3.89 -36.89
N ARG A 270 0.35 -3.01 -36.75
CA ARG A 270 -0.04 -2.07 -37.81
C ARG A 270 0.91 -0.88 -37.96
N ASN A 271 1.56 -0.48 -36.87
CA ASN A 271 2.51 0.65 -36.86
C ASN A 271 3.93 0.26 -37.31
N GLN A 272 4.16 -1.01 -37.65
CA GLN A 272 5.44 -1.54 -38.16
C GLN A 272 5.43 -1.86 -39.67
N VAL A 273 4.32 -1.56 -40.36
CA VAL A 273 4.14 -1.69 -41.82
C VAL A 273 4.07 -0.31 -42.44
#